data_AF-A0A945IXE4-F1
#
_entry.id   AF-A0A945IXE4-F1
#
_cell.length_a   1.000
_cell.length_b   1.000
_cell.length_c   1.000
_cell.angle_alpha   90.00
_cell.angle_beta   90.00
_cell.angle_gamma   90.00
#
_symmetry.space_group_name_H-M   'P 1'
#
loop_
_entity.id
_entity.type
_entity.pdbx_description
1 polymer ?
#
loop_
_entity_poly.entity_id
_entity_poly.type
_entity_poly.pdbx_seq_one_letter_code
_entity_poly.pdbx_strand_id
1 'polypeptide(L)'
;LVSLLSGRAVKPTVGMTGEINLQGQVLPIGGLKQKILAAHRMGLTEVVLPKRNENDLDDVPDNVKADMTFHIASTYAEVAAAAFER
;
A
#
# COMPACT_ATOMS: atom_id res chain seq x y z
N LEU A 1 -13.01 -2.40 8.14
CA LEU A 1 -14.27 -1.65 8.35
C LEU A 1 -15.03 -1.44 7.04
N VAL A 2 -14.48 -0.70 6.07
CA VAL A 2 -15.20 -0.40 4.81
C VAL A 2 -15.60 -1.66 4.04
N SER A 3 -14.71 -2.66 3.94
CA SER A 3 -15.04 -3.97 3.36
C SER A 3 -16.28 -4.59 4.02
N LEU A 4 -16.28 -4.68 5.35
CA LEU A 4 -17.39 -5.24 6.14
C LEU A 4 -18.70 -4.48 5.94
N LEU A 5 -18.65 -3.14 5.92
CA LEU A 5 -19.84 -2.29 5.79
C LEU A 5 -20.40 -2.25 4.36
N SER A 6 -19.55 -2.39 3.35
CA SER A 6 -19.93 -2.31 1.93
C SER A 6 -20.15 -3.68 1.28
N GLY A 7 -19.76 -4.77 1.94
CA GLY A 7 -19.76 -6.12 1.35
C GLY A 7 -18.71 -6.32 0.25
N ARG A 8 -17.78 -5.38 0.04
CA ARG A 8 -16.75 -5.47 -1.00
C ARG A 8 -15.48 -6.12 -0.46
N ALA A 9 -14.99 -7.15 -1.13
CA ALA A 9 -13.77 -7.84 -0.74
C ALA A 9 -12.51 -6.99 -1.05
N VAL A 10 -11.53 -7.09 -0.16
CA VAL A 10 -10.18 -6.57 -0.40
C VAL A 10 -9.39 -7.65 -1.12
N LYS A 11 -8.61 -7.29 -2.14
CA LYS A 11 -7.75 -8.21 -2.86
C LYS A 11 -6.79 -8.91 -1.87
N PRO A 12 -6.70 -10.25 -1.87
CA PRO A 12 -5.85 -10.98 -0.93
C PRO A 12 -4.35 -10.76 -1.16
N THR A 13 -3.97 -10.28 -2.36
CA THR A 13 -2.60 -10.02 -2.79
C THR A 13 -2.06 -8.65 -2.41
N VAL A 14 -2.92 -7.74 -1.91
CA VAL A 14 -2.57 -6.34 -1.60
C VAL A 14 -2.19 -6.18 -0.13
N GLY A 15 -0.99 -5.67 0.10
CA GLY A 15 -0.60 -5.03 1.36
C GLY A 15 -0.80 -3.52 1.32
N MET A 16 -0.98 -2.88 2.48
CA MET A 16 -1.05 -1.42 2.56
C MET A 16 -0.38 -0.89 3.82
N THR A 17 0.31 0.25 3.69
CA THR A 17 0.90 0.97 4.83
C THR A 17 0.67 2.47 4.66
N GLY A 18 0.35 3.15 5.75
CA GLY A 18 0.08 4.58 5.74
C GLY A 18 -0.74 4.97 6.96
N GLU A 19 -0.66 6.24 7.34
CA GLU A 19 -1.60 6.85 8.27
C GLU A 19 -2.66 7.62 7.48
N ILE A 20 -3.86 7.78 8.04
CA ILE A 20 -4.96 8.51 7.42
C ILE A 20 -5.52 9.55 8.40
N ASN A 21 -5.73 10.78 7.93
CA ASN A 21 -6.42 11.80 8.71
C ASN A 21 -7.93 11.84 8.40
N LEU A 22 -8.69 12.64 9.15
CA LEU A 22 -10.14 12.75 8.97
C LEU A 22 -10.54 13.35 7.61
N GLN A 23 -9.64 14.09 6.97
CA GLN A 23 -9.83 14.63 5.62
C GLN A 23 -9.55 13.58 4.52
N GLY A 24 -9.19 12.35 4.91
CA GLY A 24 -8.91 11.24 4.00
C GLY A 24 -7.55 11.33 3.31
N GLN A 25 -6.64 12.18 3.81
CA GLN A 25 -5.28 12.28 3.27
C GLN A 25 -4.40 11.17 3.83
N VAL A 26 -3.57 10.59 2.95
CA VAL A 26 -2.58 9.58 3.33
C VAL A 26 -1.29 10.27 3.76
N LEU A 27 -0.86 9.98 4.99
CA LEU A 27 0.30 10.57 5.63
C LEU A 27 1.51 9.63 5.56
N PRO A 28 2.74 10.18 5.55
CA PRO A 28 3.95 9.39 5.42
C PRO A 28 4.19 8.52 6.66
N ILE A 29 4.95 7.45 6.47
CA ILE A 29 5.32 6.51 7.52
C ILE A 29 6.84 6.32 7.58
N GLY A 30 7.33 5.86 8.71
CA GLY A 30 8.71 5.41 8.86
C GLY A 30 8.91 3.94 8.47
N GLY A 31 10.14 3.59 8.11
CA GLY A 31 10.57 2.20 7.91
C GLY A 31 9.96 1.51 6.68
N LEU A 32 9.72 2.25 5.59
CA LEU A 32 9.09 1.73 4.37
C LEU A 32 9.79 0.46 3.86
N LYS A 33 11.12 0.48 3.73
CA LYS A 33 11.93 -0.66 3.29
C LYS A 33 11.59 -1.96 4.04
N GLN A 34 11.56 -1.91 5.37
CA GLN A 34 11.33 -3.11 6.19
C GLN A 34 9.91 -3.65 6.00
N LYS A 35 8.93 -2.76 5.81
CA LYS A 35 7.54 -3.13 5.55
C LYS A 35 7.37 -3.77 4.17
N ILE A 36 8.01 -3.23 3.13
CA ILE A 36 7.98 -3.81 1.78
C ILE A 36 8.65 -5.19 1.77
N LEU A 37 9.82 -5.33 2.40
CA LEU A 37 10.50 -6.63 2.51
C LEU A 37 9.66 -7.66 3.28
N ALA A 38 8.94 -7.24 4.31
CA ALA A 38 7.99 -8.10 5.00
C ALA A 38 6.83 -8.53 4.10
N ALA A 39 6.22 -7.59 3.36
CA ALA A 39 5.13 -7.86 2.43
C ALA A 39 5.56 -8.86 1.34
N HIS A 40 6.71 -8.65 0.72
CA HIS A 40 7.29 -9.56 -0.27
C HIS A 40 7.49 -10.97 0.30
N ARG A 41 8.07 -11.08 1.51
CA ARG A 41 8.26 -12.39 2.19
C ARG A 41 6.95 -13.11 2.50
N MET A 42 5.85 -12.37 2.67
CA MET A 42 4.52 -12.94 2.88
C MET A 42 3.81 -13.32 1.57
N GLY A 43 4.47 -13.13 0.41
CA GLY A 43 3.90 -13.45 -0.90
C GLY A 43 2.89 -12.42 -1.41
N LEU A 44 2.86 -11.21 -0.83
CA LEU A 44 2.06 -10.12 -1.37
C LEU A 44 2.72 -9.61 -2.66
N THR A 45 1.93 -9.47 -3.71
CA THR A 45 2.40 -9.02 -5.04
C THR A 45 2.13 -7.55 -5.29
N GLU A 46 1.33 -6.91 -4.42
CA GLU A 46 0.94 -5.51 -4.55
C GLU A 46 1.08 -4.81 -3.19
N VAL A 47 1.54 -3.56 -3.20
CA VAL A 47 1.60 -2.73 -1.99
C VAL A 47 1.12 -1.31 -2.25
N VAL A 48 0.25 -0.82 -1.38
CA VAL A 48 -0.17 0.59 -1.34
C VAL A 48 0.67 1.35 -0.32
N LEU A 49 1.26 2.48 -0.72
CA LEU A 49 2.09 3.33 0.13
C LEU A 49 1.83 4.83 -0.08
N PRO A 50 2.19 5.69 0.90
CA PRO A 50 1.98 7.12 0.80
C PRO A 50 2.84 7.75 -0.30
N LYS A 51 2.28 8.72 -1.02
CA LYS A 51 3.02 9.50 -2.05
C LYS A 51 4.29 10.15 -1.52
N ARG A 52 4.29 10.59 -0.27
CA ARG A 52 5.46 11.20 0.36
C ARG A 52 6.59 10.22 0.65
N ASN A 53 6.34 8.92 0.60
CA ASN A 53 7.35 7.87 0.76
C ASN A 53 7.85 7.31 -0.58
N GLU A 54 7.44 7.87 -1.73
CA GLU A 54 7.84 7.36 -3.04
C GLU A 54 9.38 7.33 -3.22
N ASN A 55 10.07 8.37 -2.75
CA ASN A 55 11.54 8.43 -2.80
C ASN A 55 12.22 7.36 -1.93
N ASP A 56 11.54 6.84 -0.89
CA ASP A 56 12.10 5.78 -0.04
C ASP A 56 12.11 4.42 -0.75
N LEU A 57 11.48 4.31 -1.93
CA LEU A 57 11.56 3.11 -2.77
C LEU A 57 12.97 2.90 -3.34
N ASP A 58 13.80 3.94 -3.40
CA ASP A 58 15.19 3.82 -3.84
C ASP A 58 16.00 2.91 -2.91
N ASP A 59 15.61 2.81 -1.63
CA ASP A 59 16.24 1.92 -0.65
C ASP A 59 15.80 0.45 -0.76
N VAL A 60 14.79 0.16 -1.59
CA VAL A 60 14.26 -1.18 -1.80
C VAL A 60 15.07 -1.91 -2.87
N PRO A 61 15.52 -3.15 -2.62
CA PRO A 61 16.25 -3.94 -3.60
C PRO A 61 15.50 -4.11 -4.93
N ASP A 62 16.21 -4.04 -6.06
CA ASP A 62 15.61 -4.07 -7.40
C ASP A 62 14.85 -5.37 -7.69
N ASN A 63 15.31 -6.51 -7.17
CA ASN A 63 14.59 -7.78 -7.30
C ASN A 63 13.20 -7.70 -6.65
N VAL A 64 13.09 -7.08 -5.48
CA VAL A 64 11.81 -6.91 -4.78
C VAL A 64 10.93 -5.91 -5.52
N LYS A 65 11.52 -4.85 -6.08
CA LYS A 65 10.76 -3.89 -6.90
C LYS A 65 10.22 -4.53 -8.18
N ALA A 66 10.96 -5.46 -8.78
CA ALA A 66 10.52 -6.17 -9.98
C ALA A 66 9.38 -7.16 -9.70
N ASP A 67 9.35 -7.75 -8.51
CA ASP A 67 8.35 -8.77 -8.12
C ASP A 67 7.06 -8.18 -7.53
N MET A 68 6.99 -6.86 -7.34
CA MET A 68 5.86 -6.18 -6.69
C MET A 68 5.32 -4.99 -7.49
N THR A 69 3.99 -4.80 -7.44
CA THR A 69 3.34 -3.59 -7.94
C THR A 69 3.16 -2.56 -6.82
N PHE A 70 3.64 -1.33 -7.03
CA PHE A 70 3.53 -0.24 -6.08
C PHE A 70 2.39 0.71 -6.46
N HIS A 71 1.43 0.89 -5.56
CA HIS A 71 0.33 1.84 -5.69
C HIS A 71 0.61 3.06 -4.81
N ILE A 72 0.92 4.19 -5.44
CA ILE A 72 1.26 5.42 -4.74
C ILE A 72 -0.01 6.23 -4.47
N ALA A 73 -0.33 6.45 -3.20
CA ALA A 73 -1.58 7.10 -2.79
C ALA A 73 -1.36 8.37 -1.95
N SER A 74 -2.14 9.41 -2.26
CA SER A 74 -2.25 10.66 -1.50
C SER A 74 -3.58 10.76 -0.77
N THR A 75 -4.59 9.99 -1.20
CA THR A 75 -5.94 10.01 -0.63
C THR A 75 -6.49 8.60 -0.40
N TYR A 76 -7.46 8.48 0.50
CA TYR A 76 -8.19 7.23 0.73
C TYR A 76 -8.86 6.68 -0.53
N ALA A 77 -9.35 7.56 -1.42
CA ALA A 77 -10.01 7.14 -2.64
C ALA A 77 -9.07 6.31 -3.54
N GLU A 78 -7.81 6.71 -3.63
CA GLU A 78 -6.77 5.99 -4.37
C GLU A 78 -6.43 4.65 -3.70
N VAL A 79 -6.32 4.63 -2.37
CA VAL A 79 -6.13 3.39 -1.59
C VAL A 79 -7.27 2.41 -1.87
N ALA A 80 -8.52 2.88 -1.81
CA ALA A 80 -9.70 2.06 -2.03
C ALA A 80 -9.78 1.55 -3.48
N ALA A 81 -9.40 2.38 -4.47
CA ALA A 81 -9.35 1.98 -5.86
C ALA A 81 -8.31 0.87 -6.13
N ALA A 82 -7.17 0.91 -5.44
CA ALA A 82 -6.13 -0.12 -5.55
C ALA A 82 -6.50 -1.42 -4.81
N ALA A 83 -7.12 -1.30 -3.63
CA ALA A 83 -7.27 -2.42 -2.70
C ALA A 83 -8.52 -3.27 -2.91
N PHE A 84 -9.65 -2.68 -3.32
CA PHE A 84 -10.91 -3.43 -3.45
C PHE A 84 -11.03 -4.11 -4.81
N GLU A 85 -11.69 -5.27 -4.83
CA GLU A 85 -12.16 -5.88 -6.07
C GLU A 85 -13.20 -4.97 -6.75
N ARG A 86 -13.32 -5.12 -8.08
CA ARG A 86 -14.34 -4.44 -8.88
C ARG A 86 -15.71 -5.04 -8.61
#